data_AF-A0A3A2J080-F1
#
_entry.id   AF-A0A3A2J080-F1
#
_cell.length_a   1.000
_cell.length_b   1.000
_cell.length_c   1.000
_cell.angle_alpha   90.00
_cell.angle_beta   90.00
_cell.angle_gamma   90.00
#
_symmetry.space_group_name_H-M   'P 1'
#
loop_
_entity.id
_entity.type
_entity.pdbx_description
1 polymer ?
#
loop_
_entity_poly.entity_id
_entity_poly.type
_entity_poly.pdbx_seq_one_letter_code
_entity_poly.pdbx_strand_id
1 'polypeptide(L)' 'MAECPSLSGCVSQGTSKEDAIVNIREAIQGYILALQEDGLAVPLKSFQTMLVAI' A
#
# COMPACT_ATOMS: atom_id res chain seq x y z
N MET A 1 7.21 -0.82 10.41
CA MET A 1 5.97 -0.39 9.74
C MET A 1 6.31 -0.03 8.30
N ALA A 2 5.42 -0.36 7.36
CA ALA A 2 5.49 -0.01 5.95
C ALA A 2 4.08 0.34 5.45
N GLU A 3 3.97 1.24 4.48
CA GLU A 3 2.70 1.67 3.88
C GLU A 3 2.85 1.84 2.37
N CYS A 4 1.74 1.69 1.65
CA CYS A 4 1.69 1.95 0.20
C CYS A 4 0.90 3.23 -0.06
N PRO A 5 1.57 4.38 -0.35
CA PRO A 5 0.88 5.65 -0.54
C PRO A 5 -0.13 5.66 -1.71
N SER A 6 0.07 4.78 -2.70
CA SER A 6 -0.85 4.65 -3.84
C SER A 6 -2.14 3.90 -3.51
N LEU A 7 -2.18 3.15 -2.41
CA LEU A 7 -3.36 2.42 -1.95
C LEU A 7 -3.75 2.95 -0.57
N SER A 8 -4.72 3.86 -0.54
CA SER A 8 -5.17 4.50 0.70
C SER A 8 -5.52 3.46 1.77
N GLY A 9 -4.86 3.53 2.92
CA GLY A 9 -5.09 2.62 4.05
C GLY A 9 -4.33 1.30 3.99
N CYS A 10 -3.53 1.04 2.95
CA CYS A 10 -2.67 -0.15 2.90
C CYS A 10 -1.44 0.04 3.77
N VAL A 11 -1.49 -0.50 4.99
CA VAL A 11 -0.43 -0.40 6.02
C VAL A 11 -0.11 -1.79 6.53
N SER A 12 1.16 -2.03 6.83
CA SER A 12 1.64 -3.28 7.39
C SER A 12 2.75 -3.08 8.42
N GLN A 13 2.88 -4.06 9.30
CA GLN A 13 3.80 -4.04 10.43
C GLN A 13 4.58 -5.36 10.47
N GLY A 14 5.79 -5.33 11.03
CA GLY A 14 6.67 -6.49 11.11
C GLY A 14 7.75 -6.28 12.17
N THR A 15 8.37 -7.37 12.62
CA THR A 15 9.41 -7.39 13.65
C THR A 15 10.71 -6.73 13.19
N SER A 16 10.97 -6.76 11.88
CA SER A 16 12.04 -6.03 11.21
C SER A 16 11.49 -5.15 10.08
N LYS A 17 12.37 -4.33 9.50
CA LYS A 17 12.05 -3.53 8.32
C LYS A 17 11.73 -4.46 7.14
N GLU A 18 12.53 -5.51 6.98
CA GLU A 18 12.40 -6.53 5.94
C GLU A 18 11.06 -7.25 6.07
N ASP A 19 10.66 -7.63 7.29
CA ASP A 19 9.35 -8.25 7.54
C ASP A 19 8.20 -7.32 7.18
N ALA A 20 8.29 -6.04 7.57
CA ALA A 20 7.25 -5.07 7.23
C ALA A 20 7.13 -4.88 5.69
N ILE A 21 8.23 -5.00 4.96
CA ILE A 21 8.26 -4.95 3.48
C ILE A 21 7.63 -6.22 2.88
N VAL A 22 7.90 -7.40 3.45
CA VAL A 22 7.26 -8.64 2.99
C VAL A 22 5.75 -8.55 3.22
N ASN A 23 5.34 -8.19 4.43
CA ASN A 23 3.94 -8.15 4.82
C ASN A 23 3.14 -7.08 4.04
N ILE A 24 3.73 -5.92 3.70
CA ILE A 24 3.03 -4.92 2.88
C ILE A 24 2.84 -5.39 1.43
N ARG A 25 3.74 -6.23 0.89
CA ARG A 25 3.59 -6.77 -0.48
C ARG A 25 2.39 -7.71 -0.58
N GLU A 26 2.19 -8.55 0.43
CA GLU A 26 1.01 -9.41 0.54
C GLU A 26 -0.27 -8.58 0.68
N ALA A 27 -0.25 -7.53 1.53
CA ALA A 27 -1.39 -6.63 1.69
C ALA A 27 -1.76 -5.91 0.38
N ILE A 28 -0.76 -5.45 -0.39
CA ILE A 28 -0.98 -4.84 -1.71
C ILE A 28 -1.64 -5.84 -2.68
N GLN A 29 -1.18 -7.09 -2.71
CA GLN A 29 -1.77 -8.13 -3.56
C GLN A 29 -3.21 -8.43 -3.17
N GLY A 30 -3.49 -8.58 -1.87
CA GLY A 30 -4.86 -8.77 -1.38
C GLY A 30 -5.79 -7.61 -1.73
N TYR A 31 -5.29 -6.37 -1.60
CA TYR A 31 -6.04 -5.17 -1.97
C TYR A 31 -6.39 -5.16 -3.47
N ILE A 32 -5.42 -5.47 -4.33
CA ILE A 32 -5.64 -5.53 -5.78
C ILE A 32 -6.64 -6.64 -6.13
N LEU A 33 -6.52 -7.81 -5.50
CA LEU A 33 -7.43 -8.93 -5.74
C LEU A 33 -8.86 -8.55 -5.37
N ALA A 34 -9.08 -7.95 -4.21
CA ALA A 34 -10.40 -7.49 -3.77
C ALA A 34 -11.00 -6.49 -4.76
N LEU A 35 -10.22 -5.52 -5.25
CA LEU A 35 -10.68 -4.60 -6.30
C LEU A 35 -11.07 -5.32 -7.59
N GLN A 36 -10.29 -6.33 -8.01
CA GLN A 36 -10.59 -7.11 -9.20
C GLN A 36 -11.87 -7.94 -9.05
N GLU A 37 -12.09 -8.54 -7.87
CA GLU A 37 -13.31 -9.28 -7.54
C GLU A 37 -14.55 -8.37 -7.57
N ASP A 38 -14.40 -7.13 -7.09
CA ASP A 38 -15.46 -6.12 -7.13
C ASP A 38 -15.62 -5.43 -8.50
N GLY A 39 -14.79 -5.77 -9.49
CA GLY A 39 -14.79 -5.14 -10.82
C GLY A 39 -14.35 -3.66 -10.80
N LEU A 40 -13.66 -3.24 -9.75
CA LEU A 40 -13.15 -1.88 -9.55
C LEU A 40 -11.77 -1.70 -10.19
N ALA A 41 -11.51 -0.50 -10.68
CA ALA A 41 -10.21 -0.17 -11.24
C ALA A 41 -9.15 -0.07 -10.13
N VAL A 42 -7.98 -0.68 -10.36
CA VAL A 42 -6.81 -0.49 -9.49
C VAL A 42 -6.31 0.96 -9.64
N PRO A 43 -6.25 1.75 -8.56
CA PRO A 43 -5.79 3.12 -8.63
C PRO A 43 -4.33 3.17 -9.10
N LEU A 44 -4.13 3.77 -10.27
CA LEU A 44 -2.80 4.05 -10.83
C LEU A 44 -2.27 5.34 -10.21
N LYS A 45 -1.09 5.25 -9.57
CA LYS A 45 -0.27 6.34 -8.99
C LYS A 45 -0.81 7.77 -9.23
N SER A 46 -1.33 8.40 -8.18
CA SER A 46 -1.21 9.84 -7.98
C SER A 46 -0.22 10.07 -6.83
N PHE A 47 1.03 10.44 -7.16
CA PHE A 47 1.97 10.89 -6.16
C PHE A 47 1.49 12.26 -5.63
N GLN A 48 0.72 12.27 -4.53
CA GLN A 48 0.63 13.47 -3.69
C GLN A 48 1.74 13.40 -2.66
N THR A 49 2.94 13.80 -3.06
CA THR A 49 4.02 14.11 -2.11
C THR A 49 3.62 15.39 -1.39
N MET A 50 3.16 15.29 -0.13
CA MET A 50 3.12 16.46 0.74
C MET A 50 4.57 16.76 1.16
N LEU A 51 5.24 17.65 0.44
CA LEU A 51 6.50 18.22 0.89
C LEU A 51 6.21 19.12 2.09
N VAL A 52 6.47 18.65 3.31
CA VAL A 52 6.61 19.54 4.45
C VAL A 52 8.01 20.13 4.37
N ALA A 53 8.11 21.37 3.88
CA ALA A 53 9.29 22.20 4.06
C ALA A 53 9.26 22.72 5.51
N ILE A 54 10.26 22.34 6.29
CA ILE A 54 10.59 22.96 7.59
C ILE A 54 11.46 24.19 7.36
#